data_AF-A0A177ESM8-F1
#
_entry.id   AF-A0A177ESM8-F1
#
_cell.length_a   1.000
_cell.length_b   1.000
_cell.length_c   1.000
_cell.angle_alpha   90.00
_cell.angle_beta   90.00
_cell.angle_gamma   90.00
#
_symmetry.space_group_name_H-M   'P 1'
#
loop_
_entity.id
_entity.type
_entity.pdbx_description
1 polymer ?
#
loop_
_entity_poly.entity_id
_entity_poly.type
_entity_poly.pdbx_seq_one_letter_code
_entity_poly.pdbx_strand_id
1 'polypeptide(L)'
;MLDGSAGVRTQLLKLFRALPSEDIQDHVSKALPYLRAAMTHLSRDIRSSSLDFVSYMIKAAGPELISCPGGWHQTLECFTTVLGWRSVDASRWSSTKASFAGDSKSTARIMQVLAEFLQAGLVGDEQSPSNTNPLLAHFPLWEVETLLVPERSNAYAYLNLFGPQIEDETKILDDQQDRQRDFAQNFQGHILAGIDAARKEGGELGRAAGLLVKTLERAQSS
;
A
#
# COMPACT_ATOMS: atom_id res chain seq x y z
N MET A 1 12.70 -0.77 -12.66
CA MET A 1 11.22 -0.87 -12.71
C MET A 1 10.65 -0.14 -13.92
N LEU A 2 11.15 1.06 -14.23
CA LEU A 2 10.73 1.91 -15.35
C LEU A 2 11.40 1.60 -16.70
N ASP A 3 12.12 0.48 -16.81
CA ASP A 3 12.87 0.14 -18.01
C ASP A 3 11.94 -0.13 -19.20
N GLY A 4 12.30 0.32 -20.40
CA GLY A 4 11.52 0.11 -21.61
C GLY A 4 11.40 -1.38 -21.99
N SER A 5 12.42 -2.19 -21.67
CA SER A 5 12.46 -3.62 -21.96
C SER A 5 11.67 -4.43 -20.95
N ALA A 6 10.66 -5.16 -21.44
CA ALA A 6 9.91 -6.11 -20.61
C ALA A 6 10.81 -7.19 -20.01
N GLY A 7 11.81 -7.67 -20.76
CA GLY A 7 12.76 -8.68 -20.28
C GLY A 7 13.56 -8.20 -19.07
N VAL A 8 14.04 -6.95 -19.07
CA VAL A 8 14.75 -6.36 -17.93
C VAL A 8 13.83 -6.26 -16.72
N ARG A 9 12.59 -5.80 -16.89
CA ARG A 9 11.60 -5.72 -15.81
C ARG A 9 11.31 -7.10 -15.21
N THR A 10 11.13 -8.13 -16.04
CA THR A 10 10.90 -9.51 -15.57
C THR A 10 12.08 -10.07 -14.78
N GLN A 11 13.31 -9.88 -15.25
CA GLN A 11 14.51 -10.37 -14.54
C GLN A 11 14.75 -9.60 -13.25
N LEU A 12 14.49 -8.29 -13.23
CA LEU A 12 14.56 -7.49 -12.01
C LEU A 12 13.57 -7.99 -10.96
N LEU A 13 12.34 -8.34 -11.34
CA LEU A 13 11.37 -8.90 -10.40
C LEU A 13 11.82 -10.28 -9.86
N LYS A 14 12.45 -11.11 -10.69
CA LYS A 14 13.03 -12.38 -10.24
C LYS A 14 14.18 -12.16 -9.26
N LEU A 15 15.01 -11.15 -9.50
CA LEU A 15 16.07 -10.77 -8.57
C LEU A 15 15.48 -10.37 -7.22
N PHE A 16 14.46 -9.50 -7.20
CA PHE A 16 13.77 -9.12 -5.96
C PHE A 16 13.28 -10.36 -5.20
N ARG A 17 12.61 -11.30 -5.89
CA ARG A 17 12.13 -12.56 -5.30
C ARG A 17 13.23 -13.51 -4.81
N ALA A 18 14.47 -13.34 -5.25
CA ALA A 18 15.60 -14.15 -4.83
C ALA A 18 16.35 -13.55 -3.63
N LEU A 19 16.09 -12.28 -3.29
CA LEU A 19 16.69 -11.63 -2.12
C LEU A 19 15.95 -12.06 -0.84
N PRO A 20 16.65 -12.09 0.31
CA PRO A 20 16.02 -12.17 1.63
C PRO A 20 14.95 -11.09 1.81
N SER A 21 13.85 -11.41 2.49
CA SER A 21 12.79 -10.43 2.74
C SER A 21 13.27 -9.24 3.58
N GLU A 22 14.20 -9.49 4.50
CA GLU A 22 14.86 -8.48 5.35
C GLU A 22 15.54 -7.40 4.51
N ASP A 23 16.28 -7.79 3.46
CA ASP A 23 16.93 -6.85 2.55
C ASP A 23 15.90 -5.96 1.81
N ILE A 24 14.73 -6.51 1.48
CA ILE A 24 13.64 -5.76 0.83
C ILE A 24 13.00 -4.79 1.81
N GLN A 25 12.76 -5.22 3.06
CA GLN A 25 12.21 -4.40 4.14
C GLN A 25 13.04 -3.15 4.37
N ASP A 26 14.37 -3.30 4.42
CA ASP A 26 15.31 -2.20 4.65
C ASP A 26 15.35 -1.17 3.50
N HIS A 27 14.96 -1.59 2.30
CA HIS A 27 15.11 -0.79 1.07
C HIS A 27 13.79 -0.37 0.45
N VAL A 28 12.64 -0.73 1.03
CA VAL A 28 11.31 -0.46 0.46
C VAL A 28 11.07 1.03 0.23
N SER A 29 11.47 1.88 1.18
CA SER A 29 11.33 3.34 1.10
C SER A 29 12.08 3.94 -0.09
N LYS A 30 13.25 3.39 -0.43
CA LYS A 30 14.05 3.80 -1.60
C LYS A 30 13.42 3.34 -2.92
N ALA A 31 12.74 2.19 -2.91
CA ALA A 31 12.07 1.66 -4.10
C ALA A 31 10.74 2.35 -4.39
N LEU A 32 10.06 2.87 -3.36
CA LEU A 32 8.70 3.39 -3.44
C LEU A 32 8.48 4.50 -4.49
N PRO A 33 9.37 5.52 -4.64
CA PRO A 33 9.21 6.52 -5.70
C PRO A 33 9.21 5.91 -7.10
N TYR A 34 10.07 4.93 -7.35
CA TYR A 34 10.15 4.23 -8.64
C TYR A 34 8.93 3.34 -8.89
N LEU A 35 8.40 2.72 -7.83
CA LEU A 35 7.18 1.93 -7.89
C LEU A 35 5.97 2.80 -8.25
N ARG A 36 5.80 3.94 -7.56
CA ARG A 36 4.72 4.89 -7.82
C ARG A 36 4.81 5.49 -9.22
N ALA A 37 6.00 5.91 -9.65
CA ALA A 37 6.23 6.37 -11.02
C ALA A 37 5.90 5.29 -12.06
N ALA A 38 6.14 4.01 -11.76
CA ALA A 38 5.82 2.91 -12.66
C ALA A 38 4.31 2.65 -12.74
N MET A 39 3.60 2.77 -11.63
CA MET A 39 2.12 2.64 -11.57
C MET A 39 1.41 3.70 -12.42
N THR A 40 1.93 4.93 -12.44
CA THR A 40 1.33 6.06 -13.17
C THR A 40 2.02 6.32 -14.52
N HIS A 41 2.92 5.45 -14.94
CA HIS A 41 3.72 5.62 -16.15
C HIS A 41 2.87 5.70 -17.42
N LEU A 42 3.28 6.44 -18.45
CA LEU A 42 2.52 6.59 -19.70
C LEU A 42 2.37 5.27 -20.49
N SER A 43 3.43 4.44 -20.49
CA SER A 43 3.40 3.10 -21.09
C SER A 43 2.58 2.12 -20.28
N ARG A 44 1.55 1.55 -20.91
CA ARG A 44 0.67 0.51 -20.33
C ARG A 44 1.44 -0.74 -19.90
N ASP A 45 2.47 -1.13 -20.65
CA ASP A 45 3.26 -2.34 -20.33
C ASP A 45 4.06 -2.15 -19.04
N ILE A 46 4.56 -0.94 -18.80
CA ILE A 46 5.26 -0.59 -17.56
C ILE A 46 4.28 -0.56 -16.39
N ARG A 47 3.10 0.05 -16.56
CA ARG A 47 2.03 0.01 -15.53
C ARG A 47 1.56 -1.41 -15.22
N SER A 48 1.44 -2.27 -16.24
CA SER A 48 1.05 -3.67 -16.03
C SER A 48 2.11 -4.43 -15.23
N SER A 49 3.39 -4.23 -15.59
CA SER A 49 4.52 -4.84 -14.89
C SER A 49 4.67 -4.31 -13.46
N SER A 50 4.33 -3.04 -13.21
CA SER A 50 4.47 -2.44 -11.88
C SER A 50 3.57 -3.12 -10.85
N LEU A 51 2.40 -3.62 -11.25
CA LEU A 51 1.50 -4.34 -10.34
C LEU A 51 2.13 -5.61 -9.76
N ASP A 52 2.95 -6.31 -10.56
CA ASP A 52 3.72 -7.45 -10.09
C ASP A 52 4.76 -7.07 -9.03
N PHE A 53 5.41 -5.91 -9.21
CA PHE A 53 6.30 -5.35 -8.20
C PHE A 53 5.53 -4.91 -6.95
N VAL A 54 4.42 -4.18 -7.08
CA VAL A 54 3.62 -3.72 -5.93
C VAL A 54 3.18 -4.92 -5.08
N SER A 55 2.57 -5.93 -5.70
CA SER A 55 2.11 -7.13 -4.98
C SER A 55 3.26 -7.86 -4.30
N TYR A 56 4.44 -7.93 -4.93
CA TYR A 56 5.61 -8.52 -4.29
C TYR A 56 6.10 -7.70 -3.09
N MET A 57 6.20 -6.37 -3.22
CA MET A 57 6.67 -5.51 -2.13
C MET A 57 5.71 -5.54 -0.93
N ILE A 58 4.38 -5.58 -1.16
CA ILE A 58 3.40 -5.76 -0.07
C ILE A 58 3.61 -7.09 0.65
N LYS A 59 3.91 -8.17 -0.09
CA LYS A 59 4.13 -9.50 0.50
C LYS A 59 5.45 -9.62 1.26
N ALA A 60 6.50 -8.95 0.79
CA ALA A 60 7.83 -9.04 1.39
C ALA A 60 8.05 -8.04 2.53
N ALA A 61 7.43 -6.86 2.45
CA ALA A 61 7.71 -5.70 3.30
C ALA A 61 6.46 -4.86 3.55
N GLY A 62 5.30 -5.50 3.72
CA GLY A 62 4.01 -4.81 3.89
C GLY A 62 4.01 -3.75 5.00
N PRO A 63 4.39 -4.10 6.25
CA PRO A 63 4.46 -3.16 7.36
C PRO A 63 5.42 -1.99 7.11
N GLU A 64 6.61 -2.27 6.59
CA GLU A 64 7.63 -1.25 6.32
C GLU A 64 7.21 -0.33 5.16
N LEU A 65 6.51 -0.88 4.17
CA LEU A 65 5.99 -0.14 3.02
C LEU A 65 4.94 0.88 3.44
N ILE A 66 3.98 0.50 4.29
CA ILE A 66 2.90 1.40 4.74
C ILE A 66 3.40 2.43 5.76
N SER A 67 4.40 2.08 6.57
CA SER A 67 4.95 2.93 7.63
C SER A 67 6.01 3.92 7.13
N CYS A 68 6.52 3.79 5.91
CA CYS A 68 7.51 4.73 5.39
C CYS A 68 6.87 6.07 4.92
N PRO A 69 7.65 7.15 4.75
CA PRO A 69 7.13 8.45 4.29
C PRO A 69 6.40 8.34 2.95
N GLY A 70 5.14 8.79 2.91
CA GLY A 70 4.28 8.65 1.73
C GLY A 70 3.94 7.20 1.35
N GLY A 71 4.30 6.23 2.19
CA GLY A 71 4.02 4.80 2.04
C GLY A 71 2.53 4.52 1.96
N TRP A 72 1.77 5.12 2.88
CA TRP A 72 0.32 5.01 2.94
C TRP A 72 -0.40 5.94 1.93
N HIS A 73 -0.43 7.24 2.25
CA HIS A 73 -1.26 8.22 1.55
C HIS A 73 -0.95 8.32 0.04
N GLN A 74 0.32 8.52 -0.33
CA GLN A 74 0.71 8.71 -1.74
C GLN A 74 0.52 7.42 -2.57
N THR A 75 0.63 6.25 -1.95
CA THR A 75 0.38 4.97 -2.62
C THR A 75 -1.12 4.78 -2.88
N LEU A 76 -2.00 5.11 -1.92
CA LEU A 76 -3.46 5.14 -2.14
C LEU A 76 -3.86 6.15 -3.21
N GLU A 77 -3.22 7.32 -3.22
CA GLU A 77 -3.34 8.33 -4.28
C GLU A 77 -3.03 7.72 -5.65
N CYS A 78 -1.95 6.92 -5.76
CA CYS A 78 -1.58 6.26 -7.01
C CYS A 78 -2.63 5.23 -7.44
N PHE A 79 -3.12 4.40 -6.52
CA PHE A 79 -4.19 3.43 -6.81
C PHE A 79 -5.46 4.12 -7.32
N THR A 80 -5.94 5.14 -6.61
CA THR A 80 -7.15 5.88 -6.99
C THR A 80 -7.00 6.61 -8.33
N THR A 81 -5.80 7.11 -8.65
CA THR A 81 -5.50 7.67 -9.98
C THR A 81 -5.57 6.62 -11.08
N VAL A 82 -4.90 5.49 -10.90
CA VAL A 82 -4.80 4.45 -11.93
C VAL A 82 -6.16 3.76 -12.15
N LEU A 83 -6.99 3.67 -11.10
CA LEU A 83 -8.37 3.18 -11.19
C LEU A 83 -9.36 4.25 -11.72
N GLY A 84 -8.95 5.52 -11.77
CA GLY A 84 -9.84 6.62 -12.16
C GLY A 84 -10.94 6.91 -11.13
N TRP A 85 -10.71 6.63 -9.85
CA TRP A 85 -11.70 6.77 -8.77
C TRP A 85 -11.69 8.13 -8.07
N ARG A 86 -10.85 9.07 -8.50
CA ARG A 86 -10.87 10.45 -7.97
C ARG A 86 -12.14 11.20 -8.43
N SER A 87 -12.73 12.01 -7.54
CA SER A 87 -14.00 12.73 -7.77
C SER A 87 -13.96 13.75 -8.94
N VAL A 88 -15.17 14.18 -9.32
CA VAL A 88 -15.66 14.86 -10.54
C VAL A 88 -15.04 16.25 -10.83
N ASP A 89 -14.20 16.80 -9.96
CA ASP A 89 -13.44 18.04 -10.21
C ASP A 89 -12.19 17.84 -11.09
N ALA A 90 -12.13 16.73 -11.83
CA ALA A 90 -11.10 16.40 -12.80
C ALA A 90 -11.09 17.29 -14.06
N SER A 91 -11.49 18.56 -13.95
CA SER A 91 -11.33 19.60 -14.97
C SER A 91 -9.86 19.95 -15.27
N ARG A 92 -8.92 19.37 -14.51
CA ARG A 92 -7.47 19.49 -14.75
C ARG A 92 -6.90 18.25 -15.45
N TRP A 93 -7.11 18.15 -16.77
CA TRP A 93 -6.32 17.54 -17.88
C TRP A 93 -5.32 16.35 -17.68
N SER A 94 -5.25 15.65 -16.54
CA SER A 94 -4.23 14.60 -16.29
C SER A 94 -4.79 13.25 -15.83
N SER A 95 -5.97 13.21 -15.19
CA SER A 95 -6.48 12.00 -14.52
C SER A 95 -6.80 10.82 -15.45
N THR A 96 -7.06 11.07 -16.74
CA THR A 96 -7.45 10.00 -17.69
C THR A 96 -6.25 9.25 -18.31
N LYS A 97 -5.04 9.81 -18.30
CA LYS A 97 -3.91 9.27 -19.10
C LYS A 97 -3.23 8.04 -18.49
N ALA A 98 -3.28 7.89 -17.16
CA ALA A 98 -2.68 6.76 -16.45
C ALA A 98 -3.66 5.60 -16.20
N SER A 99 -4.95 5.80 -16.50
CA SER A 99 -5.99 4.81 -16.22
C SER A 99 -5.89 3.57 -17.13
N PHE A 100 -6.44 2.45 -16.65
CA PHE A 100 -6.69 1.24 -17.44
C PHE A 100 -8.13 1.18 -17.97
N ALA A 101 -8.79 2.35 -18.08
CA ALA A 101 -10.16 2.49 -18.58
C ALA A 101 -10.43 1.60 -19.81
N GLY A 102 -11.48 0.77 -19.72
CA GLY A 102 -11.89 -0.18 -20.76
C GLY A 102 -11.22 -1.56 -20.71
N ASP A 103 -10.23 -1.79 -19.83
CA ASP A 103 -9.66 -3.11 -19.56
C ASP A 103 -10.09 -3.63 -18.19
N SER A 104 -11.18 -4.39 -18.18
CA SER A 104 -11.78 -4.97 -16.98
C SER A 104 -10.81 -5.90 -16.24
N LYS A 105 -9.95 -6.62 -16.97
CA LYS A 105 -9.00 -7.57 -16.38
C LYS A 105 -7.88 -6.86 -15.64
N SER A 106 -7.25 -5.86 -16.27
CA SER A 106 -6.22 -5.06 -15.59
C SER A 106 -6.80 -4.28 -14.42
N THR A 107 -8.00 -3.73 -14.58
CA THR A 107 -8.68 -2.99 -13.51
C THR A 107 -8.99 -3.91 -12.33
N ALA A 108 -9.53 -5.11 -12.57
CA ALA A 108 -9.75 -6.12 -11.53
C ALA A 108 -8.45 -6.52 -10.84
N ARG A 109 -7.34 -6.65 -11.58
CA ARG A 109 -6.01 -6.93 -11.01
C ARG A 109 -5.54 -5.82 -10.09
N ILE A 110 -5.70 -4.55 -10.48
CA ILE A 110 -5.32 -3.40 -9.63
C ILE A 110 -6.14 -3.40 -8.35
N MET A 111 -7.46 -3.66 -8.45
CA MET A 111 -8.34 -3.75 -7.28
C MET A 111 -7.92 -4.88 -6.32
N GLN A 112 -7.44 -6.01 -6.84
CA GLN A 112 -6.91 -7.10 -6.00
C GLN A 112 -5.64 -6.67 -5.26
N VAL A 113 -4.70 -6.00 -5.94
CA VAL A 113 -3.47 -5.52 -5.30
C VAL A 113 -3.78 -4.39 -4.30
N LEU A 114 -4.77 -3.54 -4.58
CA LEU A 114 -5.28 -2.57 -3.61
C LEU A 114 -5.85 -3.27 -2.39
N ALA A 115 -6.55 -4.40 -2.54
CA ALA A 115 -7.04 -5.17 -1.39
C ALA A 115 -5.89 -5.72 -0.53
N GLU A 116 -4.83 -6.25 -1.16
CA GLU A 116 -3.61 -6.67 -0.44
C GLU A 116 -3.00 -5.50 0.35
N PHE A 117 -2.93 -4.32 -0.26
CA PHE A 117 -2.40 -3.11 0.37
C PHE A 117 -3.26 -2.60 1.54
N LEU A 118 -4.58 -2.55 1.36
CA LEU A 118 -5.52 -2.14 2.41
C LEU A 118 -5.53 -3.13 3.57
N GLN A 119 -5.39 -4.42 3.30
CA GLN A 119 -5.26 -5.44 4.34
C GLN A 119 -4.01 -5.18 5.19
N ALA A 120 -2.85 -4.96 4.56
CA ALA A 120 -1.62 -4.64 5.27
C ALA A 120 -1.76 -3.36 6.13
N GLY A 121 -2.44 -2.33 5.59
CA GLY A 121 -2.57 -1.03 6.24
C GLY A 121 -3.60 -0.93 7.36
N LEU A 122 -4.77 -1.55 7.18
CA LEU A 122 -5.96 -1.33 8.02
C LEU A 122 -6.27 -2.47 8.99
N VAL A 123 -5.83 -3.70 8.70
CA VAL A 123 -6.05 -4.87 9.56
C VAL A 123 -4.79 -5.19 10.37
N GLY A 124 -3.61 -4.97 9.80
CA GLY A 124 -2.35 -5.40 10.38
C GLY A 124 -2.12 -6.91 10.22
N ASP A 125 -0.94 -7.40 10.61
CA ASP A 125 -0.69 -8.84 10.68
C ASP A 125 -1.30 -9.38 11.97
N GLU A 126 -2.21 -10.36 11.89
CA GLU A 126 -2.83 -11.03 13.05
C GLU A 126 -1.84 -11.89 13.86
N GLN A 127 -0.53 -11.68 13.65
CA GLN A 127 0.57 -12.43 14.23
C GLN A 127 1.40 -11.58 15.21
N SER A 128 0.77 -10.65 15.94
CA SER A 128 1.36 -10.18 17.20
C SER A 128 0.86 -11.11 18.31
N PRO A 129 1.66 -12.07 18.81
CA PRO A 129 1.24 -12.97 19.87
C PRO A 129 1.24 -12.22 21.21
N SER A 130 0.28 -11.34 21.45
CA SER A 130 0.04 -10.80 22.79
C SER A 130 -0.88 -11.72 23.61
N ASN A 131 -0.59 -13.03 23.59
CA ASN A 131 -1.17 -14.00 24.53
C ASN A 131 -0.29 -14.16 25.78
N THR A 132 0.36 -13.07 26.22
CA THR A 132 1.09 -13.04 27.49
C THR A 132 0.24 -12.28 28.49
N ASN A 133 -0.11 -12.94 29.60
CA ASN A 133 -0.94 -12.39 30.65
C ASN A 133 -0.33 -11.04 31.16
N PRO A 134 -0.97 -9.89 30.90
CA PRO A 134 -0.33 -8.56 31.03
C PRO A 134 0.06 -8.21 32.47
N LEU A 135 -0.58 -8.86 33.46
CA LEU A 135 -0.28 -8.68 34.87
C LEU A 135 1.00 -9.40 35.34
N LEU A 136 1.53 -10.36 34.57
CA LEU A 136 2.70 -11.16 34.96
C LEU A 136 3.97 -10.81 34.17
N ALA A 137 3.86 -10.19 33.01
CA ALA A 137 5.04 -9.87 32.18
C ALA A 137 5.71 -8.53 32.55
N HIS A 138 5.05 -7.66 33.33
CA HIS A 138 5.35 -6.23 33.40
C HIS A 138 5.66 -5.71 34.82
N PHE A 139 5.94 -6.61 35.78
CA PHE A 139 6.38 -6.24 37.12
C PHE A 139 7.84 -6.63 37.35
N PRO A 140 8.74 -5.71 37.76
CA PRO A 140 8.55 -4.28 38.05
C PRO A 140 8.79 -3.34 36.84
N LEU A 141 8.98 -3.87 35.62
CA LEU A 141 9.24 -3.09 34.41
C LEU A 141 8.07 -3.17 33.44
N TRP A 142 7.46 -2.01 33.18
CA TRP A 142 6.10 -1.89 32.65
C TRP A 142 6.13 -1.84 31.11
N GLU A 143 7.32 -1.71 30.52
CA GLU A 143 7.57 -1.59 29.09
C GLU A 143 8.99 -2.10 28.75
N VAL A 144 9.31 -3.36 29.06
CA VAL A 144 10.65 -3.90 28.72
C VAL A 144 10.91 -3.80 27.21
N GLU A 145 9.87 -4.01 26.40
CA GLU A 145 9.93 -3.99 24.94
C GLU A 145 10.38 -2.63 24.36
N THR A 146 10.07 -1.51 25.02
CA THR A 146 10.51 -0.16 24.57
C THR A 146 11.96 0.14 24.94
N LEU A 147 12.56 -0.65 25.82
CA LEU A 147 13.96 -0.54 26.25
C LEU A 147 14.89 -1.48 25.47
N LEU A 148 14.33 -2.41 24.67
CA LEU A 148 15.09 -3.32 23.82
C LEU A 148 15.51 -2.62 22.52
N VAL A 149 16.58 -3.14 21.90
CA VAL A 149 16.97 -2.70 20.56
C VAL A 149 15.85 -3.10 19.59
N PRO A 150 15.28 -2.16 18.82
CA PRO A 150 14.23 -2.49 17.87
C PRO A 150 14.72 -3.50 16.82
N GLU A 151 13.85 -4.45 16.47
CA GLU A 151 14.14 -5.46 15.44
C GLU A 151 14.02 -4.92 14.01
N ARG A 152 13.48 -3.71 13.85
CA ARG A 152 13.32 -3.03 12.56
C ARG A 152 14.50 -2.11 12.28
N SER A 153 15.00 -2.13 11.05
CA SER A 153 16.13 -1.29 10.62
C SER A 153 15.90 0.22 10.72
N ASN A 154 14.64 0.68 10.72
CA ASN A 154 14.32 2.09 10.75
C ASN A 154 13.25 2.45 11.81
N ALA A 155 13.43 1.93 13.03
CA ALA A 155 12.45 2.09 14.12
C ALA A 155 12.15 3.54 14.52
N TYR A 156 13.06 4.48 14.26
CA TYR A 156 12.89 5.91 14.60
C TYR A 156 12.65 6.80 13.37
N ALA A 157 12.28 6.21 12.23
CA ALA A 157 12.01 6.94 10.99
C ALA A 157 11.01 8.09 11.19
N TYR A 158 9.98 7.82 11.99
CA TYR A 158 8.87 8.74 12.27
C TYR A 158 9.32 10.07 12.91
N LEU A 159 10.48 10.10 13.58
CA LEU A 159 11.05 11.33 14.15
C LEU A 159 11.61 12.28 13.09
N ASN A 160 11.92 11.76 11.89
CA ASN A 160 12.42 12.52 10.76
C ASN A 160 13.58 13.48 11.10
N LEU A 161 14.47 13.09 12.02
CA LEU A 161 15.55 13.96 12.54
C LEU A 161 16.54 14.44 11.47
N PHE A 162 16.68 13.69 10.38
CA PHE A 162 17.65 13.93 9.31
C PHE A 162 17.00 14.04 7.92
N GLY A 163 15.66 14.08 7.85
CA GLY A 163 14.93 14.14 6.58
C GLY A 163 14.44 15.55 6.23
N PRO A 164 13.96 15.75 4.99
CA PRO A 164 13.33 17.00 4.60
C PRO A 164 12.05 17.24 5.42
N GLN A 165 11.58 18.48 5.46
CA GLN A 165 10.31 18.80 6.10
C GLN A 165 9.18 17.95 5.50
N ILE A 166 8.40 17.32 6.37
CA ILE A 166 7.28 16.47 5.98
C ILE A 166 6.08 17.35 5.69
N GLU A 167 5.56 17.25 4.47
CA GLU A 167 4.25 17.78 4.09
C GLU A 167 3.15 16.79 4.51
N ASP A 168 1.90 17.26 4.66
CA ASP A 168 0.78 16.44 5.14
C ASP A 168 0.61 15.12 4.35
N GLU A 169 0.82 15.15 3.03
CA GLU A 169 0.72 13.96 2.16
C GLU A 169 1.88 12.96 2.34
N THR A 170 3.02 13.41 2.87
CA THR A 170 4.21 12.57 3.13
C THR A 170 4.32 12.11 4.58
N LYS A 171 3.32 12.44 5.40
CA LYS A 171 3.32 12.12 6.81
C LYS A 171 3.52 10.62 7.04
N ILE A 172 4.45 10.31 7.94
CA ILE A 172 4.68 8.94 8.40
C ILE A 172 3.50 8.56 9.29
N LEU A 173 2.75 7.55 8.86
CA LEU A 173 1.58 7.03 9.57
C LEU A 173 1.93 5.63 10.07
N ASP A 174 2.67 5.60 11.18
CA ASP A 174 3.21 4.35 11.73
C ASP A 174 2.15 3.57 12.51
N ASP A 175 1.19 4.29 13.12
CA ASP A 175 0.05 3.68 13.82
C ASP A 175 -1.11 3.33 12.89
N GLN A 176 -1.79 2.22 13.20
CA GLN A 176 -2.95 1.74 12.48
C GLN A 176 -4.12 2.72 12.56
N GLN A 177 -4.36 3.34 13.73
CA GLN A 177 -5.49 4.27 13.89
C GLN A 177 -5.29 5.54 13.05
N ASP A 178 -4.04 6.01 12.96
CA ASP A 178 -3.67 7.13 12.10
C ASP A 178 -3.93 6.82 10.62
N ARG A 179 -3.56 5.62 10.15
CA ARG A 179 -3.86 5.16 8.79
C ARG A 179 -5.36 5.02 8.54
N GLN A 180 -6.12 4.47 9.48
CA GLN A 180 -7.58 4.35 9.39
C GLN A 180 -8.26 5.72 9.28
N ARG A 181 -7.81 6.70 10.07
CA ARG A 181 -8.32 8.08 10.03
C ARG A 181 -8.02 8.76 8.69
N ASP A 182 -6.79 8.68 8.20
CA ASP A 182 -6.43 9.21 6.87
C ASP A 182 -7.26 8.55 5.76
N PHE A 183 -7.44 7.22 5.83
CA PHE A 183 -8.28 6.48 4.90
C PHE A 183 -9.73 6.96 4.91
N ALA A 184 -10.33 7.09 6.09
CA ALA A 184 -11.72 7.52 6.26
C ALA A 184 -11.96 8.94 5.74
N GLN A 185 -11.00 9.84 5.97
CA GLN A 185 -11.10 11.24 5.57
C GLN A 185 -10.90 11.44 4.06
N ASN A 186 -9.89 10.80 3.47
CA ASN A 186 -9.40 11.16 2.13
C ASN A 186 -9.78 10.16 1.04
N PHE A 187 -9.98 8.88 1.36
CA PHE A 187 -10.05 7.82 0.35
C PHE A 187 -11.32 6.97 0.39
N GLN A 188 -11.93 6.80 1.56
CA GLN A 188 -13.07 5.90 1.76
C GLN A 188 -14.23 6.19 0.81
N GLY A 189 -14.62 7.46 0.65
CA GLY A 189 -15.73 7.85 -0.23
C GLY A 189 -15.47 7.49 -1.70
N HIS A 190 -14.26 7.76 -2.19
CA HIS A 190 -13.84 7.45 -3.56
C HIS A 190 -13.79 5.94 -3.83
N ILE A 191 -13.24 5.18 -2.90
CA ILE A 191 -13.09 3.73 -3.03
C ILE A 191 -14.45 3.04 -2.98
N LEU A 192 -15.35 3.44 -2.08
CA LEU A 192 -16.70 2.87 -2.01
C LEU A 192 -17.50 3.14 -3.31
N ALA A 193 -17.44 4.36 -3.84
CA ALA A 193 -18.07 4.68 -5.12
C ALA A 193 -17.51 3.84 -6.28
N GLY A 194 -16.18 3.64 -6.32
CA GLY A 194 -15.52 2.79 -7.30
C GLY A 194 -15.91 1.31 -7.19
N ILE A 195 -16.02 0.78 -5.96
CA ILE A 195 -16.51 -0.57 -5.68
C ILE A 195 -17.94 -0.74 -6.17
N ASP A 196 -18.83 0.21 -5.91
CA ASP A 196 -20.23 0.16 -6.35
C ASP A 196 -20.36 0.18 -7.88
N ALA A 197 -19.53 0.98 -8.56
CA ALA A 197 -19.48 0.98 -10.02
C ALA A 197 -19.00 -0.37 -10.57
N ALA A 198 -17.89 -0.91 -10.05
CA ALA A 198 -17.34 -2.20 -10.46
C ALA A 198 -18.30 -3.37 -10.18
N ARG A 199 -19.08 -3.31 -9.10
CA ARG A 199 -20.10 -4.31 -8.77
C ARG A 199 -21.23 -4.36 -9.80
N LYS A 200 -21.61 -3.21 -10.38
CA LYS A 200 -22.64 -3.13 -11.43
C LYS A 200 -22.17 -3.72 -12.76
N GLU A 201 -20.88 -3.58 -13.09
CA GLU A 201 -20.31 -4.18 -14.30
C GLU A 201 -20.23 -5.71 -14.23
N GLY A 202 -20.06 -6.27 -13.03
CA GLY A 202 -20.07 -7.71 -12.80
C GLY A 202 -18.80 -8.43 -13.28
N GLY A 203 -18.90 -9.75 -13.45
CA GLY A 203 -17.77 -10.57 -13.91
C GLY A 203 -16.55 -10.53 -12.99
N GLU A 204 -15.35 -10.36 -13.57
CA GLU A 204 -14.09 -10.29 -12.81
C GLU A 204 -14.00 -9.03 -11.94
N LEU A 205 -14.56 -7.90 -12.41
CA LEU A 205 -14.63 -6.65 -11.64
C LEU A 205 -15.51 -6.77 -10.42
N GLY A 206 -16.69 -7.40 -10.56
CA GLY A 206 -17.57 -7.68 -9.43
C GLY A 206 -16.93 -8.60 -8.38
N ARG A 207 -16.12 -9.58 -8.81
CA ARG A 207 -15.36 -10.44 -7.89
C ARG A 207 -14.26 -9.66 -7.15
N ALA A 208 -13.52 -8.80 -7.85
CA ALA A 208 -12.50 -7.96 -7.23
C ALA A 208 -13.12 -6.92 -6.26
N ALA A 209 -14.28 -6.36 -6.61
CA ALA A 209 -15.06 -5.49 -5.74
C ALA A 209 -15.48 -6.22 -4.44
N GLY A 210 -15.95 -7.46 -4.54
CA GLY A 210 -16.29 -8.28 -3.37
C GLY A 210 -15.10 -8.54 -2.44
N LEU A 211 -13.89 -8.73 -2.99
CA LEU A 211 -12.67 -8.88 -2.19
C LEU A 211 -12.34 -7.59 -1.41
N LEU A 212 -12.47 -6.42 -2.05
CA LEU A 212 -12.28 -5.13 -1.38
C LEU A 212 -13.29 -4.91 -0.27
N VAL A 213 -14.58 -5.18 -0.53
CA VAL A 213 -15.64 -5.08 0.50
C VAL A 213 -15.30 -5.94 1.72
N LYS A 214 -14.94 -7.21 1.50
CA LYS A 214 -14.56 -8.12 2.59
C LYS A 214 -13.35 -7.61 3.38
N THR A 215 -12.40 -6.96 2.70
CA THR A 215 -11.20 -6.39 3.34
C THR A 215 -11.58 -5.20 4.21
N LEU A 216 -12.48 -4.32 3.73
CA LEU A 216 -12.98 -3.18 4.48
C LEU A 216 -13.85 -3.59 5.68
N GLU A 217 -14.69 -4.62 5.51
CA GLU A 217 -15.48 -5.19 6.62
C GLU A 217 -14.56 -5.74 7.72
N ARG A 218 -13.50 -6.46 7.35
CA ARG A 218 -12.50 -6.94 8.32
C ARG A 218 -11.83 -5.78 9.05
N ALA A 219 -11.44 -4.74 8.32
CA ALA A 219 -10.84 -3.54 8.90
C ALA A 219 -11.75 -2.78 9.87
N GLN A 220 -13.07 -2.92 9.77
CA GLN A 220 -14.02 -2.32 10.72
C GLN A 220 -14.25 -3.20 11.96
N SER A 221 -13.95 -4.49 11.88
CA SER A 221 -14.08 -5.44 12.99
C SER A 221 -12.82 -5.61 13.83
N SER A 222 -11.68 -5.11 13.34
CA SER A 222 -10.38 -5.06 14.03
C SER A 222 -10.24 -3.76 14.82
#